data_AF-A0A7X2PUD4-F1
#
_entry.id   AF-A0A7X2PUD4-F1
#
_cell.length_a   1.000
_cell.length_b   1.000
_cell.length_c   1.000
_cell.angle_alpha   90.00
_cell.angle_beta   90.00
_cell.angle_gamma   90.00
#
_symmetry.space_group_name_H-M   'P 1'
#
loop_
_entity.id
_entity.type
_entity.pdbx_description
1 polymer ?
#
loop_
_entity_poly.entity_id
_entity_poly.type
_entity_poly.pdbx_seq_one_letter_code
_entity_poly.pdbx_strand_id
1 'polypeptide(L)'
;MVLLHQQLHQVRFLIGKGRDLRVWDPHIRLESIYGSNREYILNSIPHIGRLLAADLAELFAWGAEHLVVTQKPSPEVREALAKSGLPVLDLAGWL
;
A
#
# COMPACT_ATOMS: atom_id res chain seq x y z
N MET A 1 -16.37 -0.39 1.75
CA MET A 1 -16.28 1.10 1.66
C MET A 1 -15.38 1.71 2.73
N VAL A 2 -15.46 1.29 4.00
CA VAL A 2 -14.63 1.85 5.11
C VAL A 2 -13.12 1.57 4.97
N LEU A 3 -12.72 0.40 4.45
CA LEU A 3 -11.31 -0.03 4.35
C LEU A 3 -10.44 0.86 3.44
N LEU A 4 -10.97 1.29 2.29
CA LEU A 4 -10.23 2.15 1.35
C LEU A 4 -9.92 3.54 1.92
N HIS A 5 -10.77 4.05 2.81
CA HIS A 5 -10.63 5.40 3.36
C HIS A 5 -9.40 5.51 4.28
N GLN A 6 -9.18 4.51 5.14
CA GLN A 6 -8.06 4.49 6.07
C GLN A 6 -6.72 4.30 5.34
N GLN A 7 -6.68 3.42 4.33
CA GLN A 7 -5.49 3.17 3.52
C GLN A 7 -5.05 4.42 2.76
N LEU A 8 -5.99 5.13 2.12
CA LEU A 8 -5.68 6.35 1.40
C LEU A 8 -5.19 7.48 2.32
N HIS A 9 -5.62 7.54 3.58
CA HIS A 9 -5.16 8.56 4.52
C HIS A 9 -3.64 8.44 4.77
N GLN A 10 -3.14 7.24 5.01
CA GLN A 10 -1.71 7.00 5.24
C GLN A 10 -0.89 7.35 3.99
N VAL A 11 -1.35 6.93 2.82
CA VAL A 11 -0.71 7.25 1.54
C VAL A 11 -0.66 8.76 1.31
N ARG A 12 -1.79 9.46 1.43
CA ARG A 12 -1.85 10.93 1.29
C ARG A 12 -0.95 11.65 2.28
N PHE A 13 -0.93 11.19 3.53
CA PHE A 13 -0.09 11.79 4.57
C PHE A 13 1.39 11.69 4.21
N LEU A 14 1.86 10.52 3.76
CA LEU A 14 3.25 10.31 3.36
C LEU A 14 3.62 11.11 2.09
N ILE A 15 2.73 11.17 1.10
CA ILE A 15 2.88 12.02 -0.09
C ILE A 15 3.00 13.50 0.35
N GLY A 16 2.14 13.96 1.25
CA GLY A 16 2.16 15.34 1.76
C GLY A 16 3.42 15.68 2.57
N LYS A 17 4.18 14.67 3.00
CA LYS A 17 5.50 14.81 3.63
C LYS A 17 6.66 14.68 2.63
N GLY A 18 6.38 14.59 1.33
CA GLY A 18 7.39 14.49 0.28
C GLY A 18 8.08 13.12 0.20
N ARG A 19 7.45 12.06 0.74
CA ARG A 19 8.00 10.71 0.63
C ARG A 19 7.69 10.13 -0.75
N ASP A 20 8.67 9.45 -1.32
CA ASP A 20 8.45 8.57 -2.46
C ASP A 20 7.96 7.22 -1.96
N LEU A 21 6.98 6.62 -2.64
CA LEU A 21 6.28 5.45 -2.14
C LEU A 21 5.73 4.56 -3.24
N ARG A 22 5.78 3.26 -2.95
CA ARG A 22 5.08 2.19 -3.65
C ARG A 22 4.18 1.46 -2.67
N VAL A 23 2.97 1.11 -3.12
CA VAL A 23 1.93 0.49 -2.30
C VAL A 23 1.53 -0.82 -2.95
N TRP A 24 1.43 -1.88 -2.18
CA TRP A 24 0.80 -3.13 -2.61
C TRP A 24 -0.34 -3.45 -1.65
N ASP A 25 -1.50 -3.80 -2.19
CA ASP A 25 -2.61 -4.37 -1.43
C ASP A 25 -3.26 -5.47 -2.28
N PRO A 26 -3.29 -6.73 -1.80
CA PRO A 26 -3.82 -7.85 -2.58
C PRO A 26 -5.32 -7.75 -2.86
N HIS A 27 -6.05 -6.87 -2.16
CA HIS A 27 -7.48 -6.67 -2.28
C HIS A 27 -7.86 -5.46 -3.15
N ILE A 28 -6.88 -4.62 -3.53
CA ILE A 28 -7.14 -3.47 -4.41
C ILE A 28 -6.92 -3.89 -5.86
N ARG A 29 -8.01 -3.91 -6.63
CA ARG A 29 -7.97 -3.98 -8.10
C ARG A 29 -8.62 -2.72 -8.66
N LEU A 30 -7.82 -1.82 -9.22
CA LEU A 30 -8.32 -0.53 -9.73
C LEU A 30 -9.40 -0.70 -10.78
N GLU A 31 -9.31 -1.76 -11.58
CA GLU A 31 -10.26 -2.09 -12.65
C GLU A 31 -11.64 -2.45 -12.09
N SER A 32 -11.69 -3.00 -10.88
CA SER A 32 -12.93 -3.36 -10.19
C SER A 32 -13.55 -2.21 -9.38
N ILE A 33 -12.87 -1.07 -9.27
CA ILE A 33 -13.36 0.08 -8.52
C ILE A 33 -14.14 1.01 -9.47
N TYR A 34 -15.43 1.17 -9.22
CA TYR A 34 -16.34 1.96 -10.06
C TYR A 34 -17.19 2.94 -9.24
N GLY A 35 -17.88 3.85 -9.94
CA GLY A 35 -18.78 4.83 -9.35
C GLY A 35 -18.11 5.81 -8.38
N SER A 36 -18.84 6.18 -7.33
CA SER A 36 -18.39 7.16 -6.32
C SER A 36 -17.11 6.76 -5.58
N ASN A 37 -16.82 5.46 -5.44
CA ASN A 37 -15.56 4.99 -4.86
C ASN A 37 -14.36 5.36 -5.75
N ARG A 38 -14.50 5.19 -7.06
CA ARG A 38 -13.45 5.55 -8.03
C ARG A 38 -13.22 7.05 -8.03
N GLU A 39 -14.29 7.84 -8.05
CA GLU A 39 -14.21 9.30 -7.97
C GLU A 39 -13.52 9.76 -6.67
N TYR A 40 -13.91 9.19 -5.53
CA TYR A 40 -13.28 9.51 -4.24
C TYR A 40 -11.76 9.22 -4.25
N ILE A 41 -11.35 8.06 -4.76
CA ILE A 41 -9.94 7.67 -4.83
C ILE A 41 -9.16 8.60 -5.76
N LEU A 42 -9.67 8.86 -6.96
CA LEU A 42 -9.00 9.72 -7.94
C LEU A 42 -8.94 11.18 -7.49
N ASN A 43 -9.98 11.69 -6.83
CA ASN A 43 -9.94 13.03 -6.25
C ASN A 43 -8.97 13.11 -5.05
N SER A 44 -8.84 12.02 -4.29
CA SER A 44 -7.92 11.92 -3.17
C SER A 44 -6.45 11.80 -3.61
N ILE A 45 -6.19 11.01 -4.65
CA ILE A 45 -4.86 10.71 -5.18
C ILE A 45 -5.00 10.55 -6.72
N PRO A 46 -4.87 11.65 -7.49
CA PRO A 46 -5.13 11.69 -8.94
C PRO A 46 -4.30 10.71 -9.79
N HIS A 47 -3.23 10.15 -9.22
CA HIS A 47 -2.31 9.24 -9.89
C HIS A 47 -2.05 7.95 -9.09
N ILE A 48 -3.02 7.49 -8.29
CA ILE A 48 -2.88 6.30 -7.42
C ILE A 48 -2.37 5.05 -8.18
N GLY A 49 -2.76 4.88 -9.45
CA GLY A 49 -2.33 3.74 -10.25
C GLY A 49 -0.83 3.68 -10.50
N ARG A 50 -0.12 4.81 -10.44
CA ARG A 50 1.36 4.84 -10.53
C ARG A 50 2.03 4.42 -9.23
N LEU A 51 1.31 4.44 -8.11
CA LEU A 51 1.83 4.07 -6.80
C LEU A 51 1.59 2.60 -6.49
N LEU A 52 0.59 1.97 -7.11
CA LEU A 52 0.23 0.58 -6.85
C LEU A 52 1.19 -0.37 -7.58
N ALA A 53 1.81 -1.27 -6.84
CA ALA A 53 2.45 -2.46 -7.37
C ALA A 53 1.40 -3.56 -7.60
N ALA A 54 1.53 -4.29 -8.71
CA ALA A 54 0.65 -5.39 -9.07
C ALA A 54 0.84 -6.61 -8.14
N ASP A 55 2.05 -6.81 -7.64
CA ASP A 55 2.40 -7.89 -6.72
C ASP A 55 3.56 -7.51 -5.78
N LEU A 56 3.88 -8.42 -4.86
CA LEU A 56 5.00 -8.25 -3.92
C LEU A 56 6.36 -8.20 -4.63
N ALA A 57 6.55 -8.91 -5.75
CA ALA A 57 7.83 -8.93 -6.44
C ALA A 57 8.11 -7.55 -7.04
N GLU A 58 7.11 -6.91 -7.66
CA GLU A 58 7.20 -5.53 -8.13
C GLU A 58 7.44 -4.55 -6.98
N LEU A 59 6.76 -4.74 -5.83
CA LEU A 59 6.98 -3.91 -4.65
C LEU A 59 8.43 -3.99 -4.16
N PHE A 60 9.01 -5.18 -4.05
CA PHE A 60 10.39 -5.35 -3.59
C PHE A 60 11.41 -4.87 -4.63
N ALA A 61 11.14 -5.08 -5.92
CA ALA A 61 12.00 -4.61 -7.01
C ALA A 61 12.07 -3.08 -7.11
N TRP A 62 11.08 -2.36 -6.56
CA TRP A 62 11.08 -0.90 -6.54
C TRP A 62 12.25 -0.29 -5.75
N GLY A 63 12.85 -1.05 -4.81
CA GLY A 63 14.03 -0.59 -4.07
C GLY A 63 13.70 0.25 -2.84
N ALA A 64 12.64 -0.11 -2.12
CA ALA A 64 12.28 0.54 -0.86
C ALA A 64 13.38 0.38 0.21
N GLU A 65 13.65 1.43 0.97
CA GLU A 65 14.53 1.36 2.14
C GLU A 65 13.81 0.88 3.41
N HIS A 66 12.49 1.06 3.47
CA HIS A 66 11.65 0.74 4.63
C HIS A 66 10.31 0.20 4.17
N LEU A 67 9.75 -0.73 4.94
CA LEU A 67 8.42 -1.29 4.71
C LEU A 67 7.47 -0.82 5.81
N VAL A 68 6.27 -0.40 5.43
CA VAL A 68 5.19 -0.05 6.37
C VAL A 68 4.04 -1.04 6.18
N VAL A 69 3.69 -1.74 7.25
CA VAL A 69 2.61 -2.75 7.23
C VAL A 69 1.41 -2.19 7.96
N THR A 70 0.31 -1.97 7.24
CA THR A 70 -0.91 -1.34 7.75
C THR A 70 -2.05 -2.32 8.05
N GLN A 71 -1.89 -3.57 7.62
CA GLN A 71 -2.85 -4.66 7.82
C GLN A 71 -2.10 -5.93 8.19
N LYS A 72 -2.75 -6.81 8.95
CA LYS A 72 -2.17 -8.11 9.33
C LYS A 72 -1.82 -8.91 8.05
N PRO A 73 -0.54 -9.17 7.77
CA PRO A 73 -0.14 -9.91 6.58
C PRO A 73 -0.46 -11.40 6.72
N SER A 74 -0.75 -12.06 5.59
CA SER A 74 -0.86 -13.51 5.52
C SER A 74 0.48 -14.18 5.83
N PRO A 75 0.51 -15.48 6.20
CA PRO A 75 1.77 -16.19 6.48
C PRO A 75 2.81 -16.09 5.37
N GLU A 76 2.38 -16.19 4.11
CA GLU A 76 3.25 -16.05 2.92
C GLU A 76 3.86 -14.64 2.84
N VAL A 77 3.06 -13.60 3.02
CA VAL A 77 3.53 -12.22 3.02
C VAL A 77 4.52 -11.98 4.17
N ARG A 78 4.26 -12.55 5.35
CA ARG A 78 5.18 -12.46 6.50
C ARG A 78 6.54 -13.05 6.18
N GLU A 79 6.56 -14.21 5.55
CA GLU A 79 7.79 -14.88 5.15
C GLU A 79 8.55 -14.03 4.12
N ALA A 80 7.85 -13.43 3.15
CA ALA A 80 8.45 -12.53 2.17
C ALA A 80 9.03 -11.26 2.83
N LEU A 81 8.32 -10.64 3.78
CA LEU A 81 8.79 -9.50 4.56
C LEU A 81 10.05 -9.86 5.35
N ALA A 82 10.07 -11.01 6.02
CA ALA A 82 11.23 -11.47 6.78
C ALA A 82 12.46 -11.71 5.87
N LYS A 83 12.25 -12.29 4.68
CA LYS A 83 13.30 -12.53 3.69
C LYS A 83 13.85 -11.24 3.06
N SER A 84 13.07 -10.16 3.06
CA SER A 84 13.51 -8.88 2.47
C SER A 84 14.70 -8.26 3.20
N GLY A 85 14.85 -8.54 4.51
CA GLY A 85 15.86 -7.91 5.37
C GLY A 85 15.66 -6.41 5.60
N LEU A 86 14.58 -5.81 5.08
CA LEU A 86 14.27 -4.40 5.24
C LEU A 86 13.68 -4.12 6.62
N PRO A 87 13.94 -2.93 7.22
CA PRO A 87 13.23 -2.48 8.41
C PRO A 87 11.71 -2.43 8.17
N VAL A 88 10.96 -3.09 9.05
CA VAL A 88 9.49 -3.13 8.99
C VAL A 88 8.90 -2.28 10.12
N LEU A 89 8.12 -1.28 9.77
CA LEU A 89 7.23 -0.57 10.68
C LEU A 89 5.86 -1.24 10.66
N ASP A 90 5.53 -1.94 11.75
CA ASP A 90 4.23 -2.58 11.91
C ASP A 90 3.22 -1.66 12.59
N LEU A 91 2.24 -1.20 11.80
CA LEU A 91 1.09 -0.41 12.28
C LEU A 91 -0.15 -1.28 12.51
N ALA A 92 -0.11 -2.55 12.14
CA ALA A 92 -1.18 -3.51 12.37
C ALA A 92 -1.06 -4.26 13.70
N GLY A 93 0.10 -4.15 14.38
CA GLY A 93 0.32 -4.69 15.72
C GLY A 93 0.31 -6.21 15.76
N TRP A 94 0.90 -6.85 14.74
CA TRP A 94 1.00 -8.31 14.62
C TRP A 94 2.41 -8.86 14.88
N LEU A 95 3.43 -8.01 14.91
CA LEU A 95 4.80 -8.32 15.36
C LEU A 95 4.90 -8.44 16.88
#